data_AF-A0A6V8ES58-F1
#
_entry.id   AF-A0A6V8ES58-F1
#
_cell.length_a   1.000
_cell.length_b   1.000
_cell.length_c   1.000
_cell.angle_alpha   90.00
_cell.angle_beta   90.00
_cell.angle_gamma   90.00
#
_symmetry.space_group_name_H-M   'P 1'
#
loop_
_entity.id
_entity.type
_entity.pdbx_description
1 polymer ?
#
loop_
_entity_poly.entity_id
_entity_poly.type
_entity_poly.pdbx_seq_one_letter_code
_entity_poly.pdbx_strand_id
1 'polypeptide(L)'
;MANIRGPQSKEYGCYRSTSILRRIDCCPPLQLVVPVRDLTEDFLRATSSAAAAAYGWIGKGDGKAADGAAVEAMRDVFDTIPFDGRVAIGEGERDDAPMLWIGEPLGSSQGLENAQMIDIAVDPLECTNHVANDLPNAMAVLAAAPRGALLHAPDCYMDKIAGPSILKGEISLEGSTQYNLEATSHVLDRPISDLTVVVMDRPRHTDLISRIEGIGANVRLIGDGDIAAALDAADPDSNTDLLMGIGAAPEGVIT
;
A
#
# COMPACT_ATOMS: atom_id res chain seq x y z
N MET A 1 71.44 -27.37 29.60
CA MET A 1 70.44 -27.53 28.53
C MET A 1 70.09 -26.13 28.01
N ALA A 2 70.43 -25.84 26.73
CA ALA A 2 70.12 -24.65 25.87
C ALA A 2 70.33 -23.23 26.50
N ASN A 3 71.22 -22.29 26.10
CA ASN A 3 71.76 -21.78 24.81
C ASN A 3 70.62 -21.43 23.82
N ILE A 4 70.40 -20.22 23.28
CA ILE A 4 71.29 -19.22 22.65
C ILE A 4 70.62 -17.81 22.57
N ARG A 5 71.50 -16.79 22.45
CA ARG A 5 71.45 -15.32 22.26
C ARG A 5 70.51 -14.70 21.19
N GLY A 6 70.23 -13.39 21.36
CA GLY A 6 69.80 -12.41 20.32
C GLY A 6 69.87 -10.95 20.84
N PRO A 7 70.00 -9.90 20.00
CA PRO A 7 71.22 -9.07 19.97
C PRO A 7 71.10 -7.56 20.34
N GLN A 8 72.23 -6.88 20.13
CA GLN A 8 72.74 -5.56 20.54
C GLN A 8 72.01 -4.29 20.04
N SER A 9 72.29 -3.22 20.78
CA SER A 9 72.08 -1.78 20.55
C SER A 9 72.67 -1.19 19.27
N LYS A 10 72.03 -0.14 18.74
CA LYS A 10 72.68 1.08 18.20
C LYS A 10 71.66 2.24 18.13
N GLU A 11 71.92 3.31 18.88
CA GLU A 11 71.36 4.65 18.67
C GLU A 11 71.92 5.25 17.38
N TYR A 12 71.12 6.05 16.65
CA TYR A 12 71.56 7.27 15.97
C TYR A 12 70.35 8.20 15.67
N GLY A 13 70.40 9.41 16.23
CA GLY A 13 70.24 10.66 15.48
C GLY A 13 68.84 11.11 15.03
N CYS A 14 68.29 12.06 15.78
CA CYS A 14 67.20 12.96 15.41
C CYS A 14 67.54 13.85 14.20
N TYR A 15 66.64 13.97 13.22
CA TYR A 15 66.49 15.17 12.36
C TYR A 15 65.02 15.42 12.00
N ARG A 16 64.70 16.72 11.97
CA ARG A 16 63.38 17.37 11.99
C ARG A 16 62.62 17.36 10.65
N SER A 17 61.35 17.77 10.76
CA SER A 17 60.47 18.36 9.72
C SER A 17 59.80 17.35 8.78
N THR A 18 58.50 17.39 8.45
CA THR A 18 57.55 18.51 8.36
C THR A 18 56.13 17.93 8.24
N SER A 19 55.13 18.67 8.72
CA SER A 19 53.68 18.58 8.40
C SER A 19 52.95 17.24 8.58
N ILE A 20 52.42 17.01 9.78
CA ILE A 20 51.23 16.17 9.97
C ILE A 20 50.03 17.01 9.49
N LEU A 21 49.68 16.91 8.21
CA LEU A 21 48.32 17.20 7.77
C LEU A 21 47.50 15.94 8.07
N ARG A 22 46.83 15.93 9.22
CA ARG A 22 45.74 14.98 9.46
C ARG A 22 44.72 15.24 8.34
N ARG A 23 44.50 14.26 7.47
CA ARG A 23 43.26 14.19 6.71
C ARG A 23 42.15 14.23 7.73
N ILE A 24 41.40 15.33 7.73
CA ILE A 24 40.07 15.35 8.29
C ILE A 24 39.32 14.39 7.38
N ASP A 25 39.08 13.17 7.86
CA ASP A 25 38.09 12.30 7.25
C ASP A 25 36.78 13.07 7.36
N CYS A 26 36.37 13.69 6.25
CA CYS A 26 35.05 14.28 6.11
C CYS A 26 34.05 13.16 6.36
N CYS A 27 33.44 13.17 7.55
CA CYS A 27 32.24 12.40 7.81
C CYS A 27 31.26 12.75 6.67
N PRO A 28 30.77 11.77 5.88
CA PRO A 28 29.76 12.06 4.88
C PRO A 28 28.59 12.76 5.60
N PRO A 29 27.98 13.79 4.99
CA PRO A 29 26.84 14.46 5.60
C PRO A 29 25.80 13.39 5.93
N LEU A 30 25.32 13.39 7.18
CA LEU A 30 24.18 12.58 7.61
C LEU A 30 23.06 12.84 6.60
N GLN A 31 22.81 11.89 5.69
CA GLN A 31 21.68 11.94 4.79
C GLN A 31 20.43 11.97 5.67
N LEU A 32 19.76 13.11 5.69
CA LEU A 32 18.46 13.26 6.31
C LEU A 32 17.49 12.53 5.39
N VAL A 33 17.38 11.21 5.58
CA VAL A 33 16.34 10.42 4.95
C VAL A 33 15.04 10.89 5.57
N VAL A 34 14.30 11.71 4.83
CA VAL A 34 12.93 12.09 5.17
C VAL A 34 12.14 10.77 5.23
N PRO A 35 11.47 10.43 6.34
CA PRO A 35 10.58 9.27 6.39
C PRO A 35 9.40 9.43 5.43
N VAL A 36 8.87 8.34 4.86
CA VAL A 36 7.69 8.39 3.96
C VAL A 36 6.51 9.11 4.63
N ARG A 37 6.38 8.92 5.95
CA ARG A 37 5.36 9.59 6.78
C ARG A 37 5.43 11.12 6.72
N ASP A 38 6.57 11.72 6.45
CA ASP A 38 6.69 13.18 6.43
C ASP A 38 6.04 13.79 5.17
N LEU A 39 5.70 12.98 4.16
CA LEU A 39 4.94 13.36 2.96
C LEU A 39 3.42 13.16 3.11
N THR A 40 2.92 12.90 4.32
CA THR A 40 1.49 12.61 4.56
C THR A 40 0.58 13.71 4.02
N GLU A 41 0.90 14.99 4.24
CA GLU A 41 0.10 16.12 3.75
C GLU A 41 0.08 16.22 2.22
N ASP A 42 1.19 15.86 1.58
CA ASP A 42 1.28 15.82 0.12
C ASP A 42 0.43 14.70 -0.48
N PHE A 43 0.44 13.53 0.14
CA PHE A 43 -0.41 12.41 -0.26
C PHE A 43 -1.89 12.68 0.00
N LEU A 44 -2.21 13.33 1.11
CA LEU A 44 -3.57 13.80 1.39
C LEU A 44 -4.04 14.79 0.32
N ARG A 45 -3.17 15.69 -0.12
CA ARG A 45 -3.47 16.62 -1.22
C ARG A 45 -3.70 15.88 -2.54
N ALA A 46 -2.95 14.81 -2.83
CA ALA A 46 -3.12 14.01 -4.04
C ALA A 46 -4.49 13.32 -4.09
N THR A 47 -4.87 12.60 -3.02
CA THR A 47 -6.18 11.94 -2.93
C THR A 47 -7.32 12.95 -2.87
N SER A 48 -7.15 14.08 -2.16
CA SER A 48 -8.17 15.15 -2.11
C SER A 48 -8.40 15.79 -3.48
N SER A 49 -7.35 16.01 -4.26
CA SER A 49 -7.42 16.56 -5.62
C SER A 49 -8.17 15.60 -6.55
N ALA A 50 -7.82 14.32 -6.51
CA ALA A 50 -8.48 13.27 -7.28
C ALA A 50 -9.98 13.15 -6.94
N ALA A 51 -10.31 13.07 -5.65
CA ALA A 51 -11.69 12.99 -5.19
C ALA A 51 -12.51 14.24 -5.58
N ALA A 52 -11.92 15.44 -5.48
CA ALA A 52 -12.58 16.67 -5.91
C ALA A 52 -12.82 16.73 -7.43
N ALA A 53 -11.90 16.19 -8.23
CA ALA A 53 -12.08 16.08 -9.68
C ALA A 53 -13.20 15.09 -10.04
N ALA A 54 -13.24 13.92 -9.37
CA ALA A 54 -14.29 12.92 -9.55
C ALA A 54 -15.68 13.40 -9.09
N TYR A 55 -15.75 14.26 -8.07
CA TYR A 55 -17.02 14.79 -7.52
C TYR A 55 -17.92 15.42 -8.60
N GLY A 56 -17.31 16.11 -9.57
CA GLY A 56 -18.04 16.73 -10.68
C GLY A 56 -18.75 15.74 -11.60
N TRP A 57 -18.50 14.44 -11.47
CA TRP A 57 -19.02 13.38 -12.34
C TRP A 57 -20.08 12.49 -11.71
N ILE A 58 -20.42 12.74 -10.43
CA ILE A 58 -21.44 11.97 -9.72
C ILE A 58 -22.76 11.98 -10.49
N GLY A 59 -23.30 10.79 -10.74
CA GLY A 59 -24.60 10.59 -11.41
C GLY A 59 -24.63 10.93 -12.89
N LYS A 60 -23.49 11.14 -13.56
CA LYS A 60 -23.43 11.48 -14.99
C LYS A 60 -23.41 10.27 -15.93
N GLY A 61 -23.35 9.04 -15.39
CA GLY A 61 -23.33 7.81 -16.18
C GLY A 61 -22.02 7.55 -16.94
N ASP A 62 -20.95 8.30 -16.66
CA ASP A 62 -19.65 8.17 -17.33
C ASP A 62 -18.51 7.99 -16.31
N GLY A 63 -18.32 6.73 -15.89
CA GLY A 63 -17.28 6.38 -14.91
C GLY A 63 -15.87 6.53 -15.49
N LYS A 64 -15.68 6.33 -16.79
CA LYS A 64 -14.37 6.47 -17.44
C LYS A 64 -13.90 7.91 -17.48
N ALA A 65 -14.80 8.84 -17.75
CA ALA A 65 -14.47 10.26 -17.72
C ALA A 65 -14.23 10.76 -16.28
N ALA A 66 -14.97 10.22 -15.30
CA ALA A 66 -14.73 10.49 -13.88
C ALA A 66 -13.33 10.04 -13.45
N ASP A 67 -12.96 8.82 -13.85
CA ASP A 67 -11.68 8.20 -13.58
C ASP A 67 -10.53 8.99 -14.22
N GLY A 68 -10.62 9.28 -15.51
CA GLY A 68 -9.60 10.10 -16.21
C GLY A 68 -9.39 11.47 -15.55
N ALA A 69 -10.44 12.11 -15.05
CA ALA A 69 -10.33 13.37 -14.32
C ALA A 69 -9.61 13.20 -12.96
N ALA A 70 -9.84 12.09 -12.26
CA ALA A 70 -9.17 11.77 -11.00
C ALA A 70 -7.68 11.44 -11.22
N VAL A 71 -7.37 10.64 -12.24
CA VAL A 71 -5.99 10.29 -12.67
C VAL A 71 -5.19 11.55 -12.96
N GLU A 72 -5.71 12.45 -13.80
CA GLU A 72 -5.05 13.72 -14.16
C GLU A 72 -4.79 14.58 -12.91
N ALA A 73 -5.82 14.79 -12.10
CA ALA A 73 -5.74 15.62 -10.91
C ALA A 73 -4.78 15.06 -9.82
N MET A 74 -4.68 13.74 -9.70
CA MET A 74 -3.72 13.09 -8.81
C MET A 74 -2.29 13.20 -9.36
N ARG A 75 -2.11 12.94 -10.66
CA ARG A 75 -0.81 12.96 -11.34
C ARG A 75 -0.15 14.34 -11.27
N ASP A 76 -0.93 15.40 -11.49
CA ASP A 76 -0.50 16.80 -11.38
C ASP A 76 0.03 17.13 -9.99
N VAL A 77 -0.60 16.61 -8.95
CA VAL A 77 -0.13 16.80 -7.57
C VAL A 77 1.21 16.09 -7.37
N PHE A 78 1.35 14.85 -7.83
CA PHE A 78 2.61 14.10 -7.67
C PHE A 78 3.81 14.81 -8.28
N ASP A 79 3.68 15.53 -9.40
CA ASP A 79 4.77 16.30 -10.02
C ASP A 79 5.34 17.40 -9.12
N THR A 80 4.59 17.82 -8.10
CA THR A 80 5.01 18.90 -7.18
C THR A 80 5.69 18.40 -5.90
N ILE A 81 5.64 17.10 -5.61
CA ILE A 81 6.11 16.53 -4.35
C ILE A 81 7.62 16.25 -4.45
N PRO A 82 8.45 16.62 -3.46
CA PRO A 82 9.91 16.48 -3.52
C PRO A 82 10.39 15.06 -3.19
N PHE A 83 10.07 14.10 -4.05
CA PHE A 83 10.50 12.70 -3.93
C PHE A 83 10.95 12.10 -5.27
N ASP A 84 11.66 10.97 -5.21
CA ASP A 84 11.88 10.08 -6.35
C ASP A 84 10.85 8.95 -6.25
N GLY A 85 9.72 9.15 -6.92
CA GLY A 85 8.60 8.24 -6.91
C GLY A 85 8.63 7.27 -8.06
N ARG A 86 8.00 6.11 -7.86
CA ARG A 86 7.65 5.18 -8.92
C ARG A 86 6.28 4.59 -8.64
N VAL A 87 5.47 4.49 -9.69
CA VAL A 87 4.21 3.72 -9.64
C VAL A 87 4.55 2.23 -9.56
N ALA A 88 4.28 1.61 -8.43
CA ALA A 88 4.40 0.17 -8.24
C ALA A 88 3.12 -0.58 -8.64
N ILE A 89 1.97 0.06 -8.45
CA ILE A 89 0.62 -0.36 -8.84
C ILE A 89 -0.11 0.89 -9.34
N GLY A 90 -0.81 0.82 -10.47
CA GLY A 90 -1.55 1.95 -11.03
C GLY A 90 -2.52 1.51 -12.13
N GLU A 91 -2.85 2.42 -13.04
CA GLU A 91 -3.92 2.28 -14.05
C GLU A 91 -3.71 1.15 -15.07
N GLY A 92 -2.51 0.59 -15.14
CA GLY A 92 -2.17 -0.52 -16.01
C GLY A 92 -0.75 -0.44 -16.56
N GLU A 93 -0.48 -1.21 -17.61
CA GLU A 93 0.78 -1.18 -18.34
C GLU A 93 0.90 0.11 -19.17
N ARG A 94 2.14 0.51 -19.48
CA ARG A 94 2.43 1.76 -20.21
C ARG A 94 1.72 1.89 -21.56
N ASP A 95 1.47 0.77 -22.24
CA ASP A 95 0.81 0.77 -23.55
C ASP A 95 -0.71 0.95 -23.43
N ASP A 96 -1.28 0.67 -22.25
CA ASP A 96 -2.71 0.68 -21.98
C ASP A 96 -3.16 1.92 -21.18
N ALA A 97 -2.25 2.51 -20.39
CA ALA A 97 -2.52 3.68 -19.54
C ALA A 97 -1.61 4.88 -19.88
N PRO A 98 -2.15 6.06 -20.24
CA PRO A 98 -1.34 7.23 -20.62
C PRO A 98 -0.65 7.91 -19.44
N MET A 99 -1.19 7.74 -18.22
CA MET A 99 -0.69 8.31 -16.97
C MET A 99 -0.91 7.29 -15.85
N LEU A 100 -0.12 7.40 -14.79
CA LEU A 100 -0.08 6.51 -13.63
C LEU A 100 0.09 5.03 -14.01
N TRP A 101 0.87 4.76 -15.05
CA TRP A 101 1.17 3.39 -15.50
C TRP A 101 2.27 2.75 -14.65
N ILE A 102 2.30 1.42 -14.60
CA ILE A 102 3.25 0.65 -13.78
C ILE A 102 4.70 0.94 -14.19
N GLY A 103 5.46 1.51 -13.25
CA GLY A 103 6.85 1.92 -13.45
C GLY A 103 7.03 3.39 -13.79
N GLU A 104 5.96 4.18 -13.90
CA GLU A 104 6.06 5.61 -14.17
C GLU A 104 6.85 6.34 -13.06
N PRO A 105 7.84 7.17 -13.39
CA PRO A 105 8.53 7.98 -12.42
C PRO A 105 7.67 9.19 -11.99
N LEU A 106 7.62 9.46 -10.69
CA LEU A 106 6.83 10.53 -10.07
C LEU A 106 7.72 11.45 -9.22
N GLY A 107 7.22 12.65 -8.90
CA GLY A 107 7.89 13.59 -7.99
C GLY A 107 8.87 14.53 -8.68
N SER A 108 9.17 15.66 -8.03
CA SER A 108 10.07 16.69 -8.56
C SER A 108 11.55 16.42 -8.29
N SER A 109 11.88 15.37 -7.55
CA SER A 109 13.26 15.06 -7.11
C SER A 109 13.84 13.82 -7.79
N GLN A 110 13.24 13.37 -8.90
CA GLN A 110 13.70 12.24 -9.70
C GLN A 110 15.19 12.36 -10.07
N GLY A 111 15.95 11.28 -9.85
CA GLY A 111 17.36 11.20 -10.24
C GLY A 111 18.32 12.03 -9.39
N LEU A 112 17.87 12.69 -8.31
CA LEU A 112 18.77 13.32 -7.34
C LEU A 112 19.36 12.26 -6.41
N GLU A 113 20.66 12.30 -6.17
CA GLU A 113 21.41 11.31 -5.37
C GLU A 113 20.89 11.16 -3.92
N ASN A 114 20.29 12.23 -3.39
CA ASN A 114 19.74 12.29 -2.04
C ASN A 114 18.21 12.31 -2.00
N ALA A 115 17.52 12.06 -3.12
CA ALA A 115 16.08 11.98 -3.13
C ALA A 115 15.59 10.74 -2.37
N GLN A 116 14.46 10.90 -1.71
CA GLN A 116 13.79 9.78 -1.08
C GLN A 116 13.13 8.91 -2.15
N MET A 117 13.56 7.64 -2.24
CA MET A 117 13.00 6.68 -3.17
C MET A 117 11.75 6.01 -2.57
N ILE A 118 10.60 6.24 -3.20
CA ILE A 118 9.29 5.75 -2.73
C ILE A 118 8.61 5.00 -3.87
N ASP A 119 7.93 3.92 -3.53
CA ASP A 119 6.94 3.28 -4.40
C ASP A 119 5.54 3.70 -3.97
N ILE A 120 4.70 3.98 -4.96
CA ILE A 120 3.30 4.35 -4.77
C ILE A 120 2.42 3.29 -5.45
N ALA A 121 1.43 2.77 -4.73
CA ALA A 121 0.28 2.10 -5.29
C ALA A 121 -0.87 3.11 -5.33
N VAL A 122 -1.49 3.31 -6.49
CA VAL A 122 -2.58 4.27 -6.66
C VAL A 122 -3.82 3.59 -7.18
N ASP A 123 -4.96 4.08 -6.71
CA ASP A 123 -6.27 3.93 -7.34
C ASP A 123 -6.95 5.30 -7.26
N PRO A 124 -6.74 6.15 -8.29
CA PRO A 124 -7.23 7.52 -8.32
C PRO A 124 -8.74 7.61 -8.20
N LEU A 125 -9.47 6.61 -8.70
CA LEU A 125 -10.91 6.49 -8.50
C LEU A 125 -11.37 5.04 -8.35
N GLU A 126 -11.38 4.57 -7.11
CA GLU A 126 -11.99 3.31 -6.74
C GLU A 126 -13.51 3.43 -6.91
N CYS A 127 -14.12 2.38 -7.48
CA CYS A 127 -15.54 2.30 -7.81
C CYS A 127 -16.04 3.35 -8.81
N THR A 128 -15.42 3.42 -9.99
CA THR A 128 -15.86 4.30 -11.10
C THR A 128 -17.36 4.19 -11.43
N ASN A 129 -17.93 2.97 -11.36
CA ASN A 129 -19.36 2.74 -11.53
C ASN A 129 -20.21 3.41 -10.44
N HIS A 130 -19.71 3.48 -9.21
CA HIS A 130 -20.44 4.10 -8.11
C HIS A 130 -20.51 5.61 -8.29
N VAL A 131 -19.44 6.26 -8.76
CA VAL A 131 -19.51 7.67 -9.16
C VAL A 131 -20.50 7.87 -10.31
N ALA A 132 -20.39 7.06 -11.37
CA ALA A 132 -21.26 7.18 -12.53
C ALA A 132 -22.75 7.10 -12.19
N ASN A 133 -23.10 6.28 -11.18
CA ASN A 133 -24.49 5.96 -10.81
C ASN A 133 -24.94 6.58 -9.48
N ASP A 134 -24.16 7.47 -8.86
CA ASP A 134 -24.46 8.08 -7.56
C ASP A 134 -24.72 7.04 -6.44
N LEU A 135 -23.79 6.10 -6.32
CA LEU A 135 -23.75 5.07 -5.28
C LEU A 135 -22.65 5.39 -4.25
N PRO A 136 -22.80 4.93 -2.99
CA PRO A 136 -21.82 5.21 -1.94
C PRO A 136 -20.48 4.48 -2.17
N ASN A 137 -19.48 4.81 -1.37
CA ASN A 137 -18.19 4.10 -1.27
C ASN A 137 -17.21 4.23 -2.45
N ALA A 138 -17.45 5.14 -3.40
CA ALA A 138 -16.39 5.59 -4.30
C ALA A 138 -15.36 6.44 -3.53
N MET A 139 -14.07 6.26 -3.80
CA MET A 139 -13.00 6.99 -3.13
C MET A 139 -11.77 7.14 -4.01
N ALA A 140 -10.90 8.11 -3.68
CA ALA A 140 -9.55 8.17 -4.20
C ALA A 140 -8.58 7.66 -3.13
N VAL A 141 -7.73 6.70 -3.48
CA VAL A 141 -6.86 6.03 -2.51
C VAL A 141 -5.45 5.82 -3.06
N LEU A 142 -4.48 5.80 -2.15
CA LEU A 142 -3.11 5.42 -2.46
C LEU A 142 -2.46 4.76 -1.25
N ALA A 143 -1.43 3.96 -1.51
CA ALA A 143 -0.47 3.50 -0.51
C ALA A 143 0.95 3.90 -0.92
N ALA A 144 1.76 4.33 0.05
CA ALA A 144 3.14 4.76 -0.20
C ALA A 144 4.10 4.04 0.75
N ALA A 145 5.20 3.51 0.21
CA ALA A 145 6.21 2.84 1.00
C ALA A 145 7.62 3.06 0.43
N PRO A 146 8.69 2.80 1.20
CA PRO A 146 10.04 2.79 0.65
C PRO A 146 10.13 1.90 -0.58
N ARG A 147 10.97 2.28 -1.55
CA ARG A 147 11.19 1.54 -2.80
C ARG A 147 11.40 0.03 -2.55
N GLY A 148 10.59 -0.80 -3.19
CA GLY A 148 10.61 -2.27 -3.09
C GLY A 148 9.83 -2.87 -1.93
N ALA A 149 9.16 -2.06 -1.10
CA ALA A 149 8.36 -2.55 0.04
C ALA A 149 6.92 -2.93 -0.33
N LEU A 150 6.38 -2.41 -1.44
CA LEU A 150 5.08 -2.82 -1.97
C LEU A 150 5.24 -4.08 -2.84
N LEU A 151 4.28 -4.99 -2.73
CA LEU A 151 4.22 -6.16 -3.60
C LEU A 151 3.97 -5.70 -5.04
N HIS A 152 4.83 -6.10 -5.97
CA HIS A 152 4.56 -5.98 -7.40
C HIS A 152 3.54 -7.05 -7.81
N ALA A 153 2.26 -6.72 -7.66
CA ALA A 153 1.17 -7.59 -8.09
C ALA A 153 0.89 -7.41 -9.60
N PRO A 154 0.76 -8.49 -10.38
CA PRO A 154 0.25 -8.39 -11.74
C PRO A 154 -1.24 -8.04 -11.72
N ASP A 155 -1.75 -7.55 -12.86
CA ASP A 155 -3.17 -7.34 -13.06
C ASP A 155 -3.91 -8.70 -13.18
N CYS A 156 -4.24 -9.27 -12.03
CA CYS A 156 -4.96 -10.52 -11.90
C CYS A 156 -5.89 -10.50 -10.69
N TYR A 157 -6.60 -11.61 -10.47
CA TYR A 157 -7.42 -11.77 -9.27
C TYR A 157 -6.59 -12.25 -8.07
N MET A 158 -7.02 -11.89 -6.87
CA MET A 158 -6.47 -12.26 -5.57
C MET A 158 -7.60 -12.72 -4.64
N ASP A 159 -7.39 -13.83 -3.93
CA ASP A 159 -8.25 -14.26 -2.83
C ASP A 159 -7.90 -13.46 -1.57
N LYS A 160 -8.88 -12.81 -0.96
CA LYS A 160 -8.74 -11.82 0.10
C LYS A 160 -9.51 -12.25 1.34
N ILE A 161 -8.88 -12.07 2.50
CA ILE A 161 -9.53 -12.10 3.80
C ILE A 161 -9.02 -10.91 4.63
N ALA A 162 -9.93 -10.09 5.13
CA ALA A 162 -9.62 -8.97 6.01
C ALA A 162 -10.57 -8.96 7.21
N GLY A 163 -10.12 -8.42 8.33
CA GLY A 163 -10.87 -8.33 9.59
C GLY A 163 -10.11 -7.48 10.61
N PRO A 164 -10.67 -7.26 11.81
CA PRO A 164 -10.07 -6.37 12.80
C PRO A 164 -8.73 -6.91 13.30
N SER A 165 -7.88 -6.01 13.80
CA SER A 165 -6.51 -6.35 14.20
C SER A 165 -6.41 -7.45 15.26
N ILE A 166 -7.47 -7.66 16.05
CA ILE A 166 -7.56 -8.73 17.05
C ILE A 166 -7.60 -10.13 16.43
N LEU A 167 -8.00 -10.27 15.16
CA LEU A 167 -8.01 -11.53 14.41
C LEU A 167 -6.66 -11.88 13.78
N LYS A 168 -5.64 -11.03 13.96
CA LYS A 168 -4.33 -11.26 13.36
C LYS A 168 -3.71 -12.56 13.87
N GLY A 169 -3.51 -13.52 12.96
CA GLY A 169 -2.97 -14.85 13.27
C GLY A 169 -4.04 -15.88 13.63
N GLU A 170 -5.31 -15.49 13.71
CA GLU A 170 -6.44 -16.36 14.07
C GLU A 170 -7.25 -16.79 12.83
N ILE A 171 -7.19 -15.99 11.76
CA ILE A 171 -7.81 -16.30 10.45
C ILE A 171 -6.75 -16.56 9.38
N SER A 172 -7.11 -17.33 8.35
CA SER A 172 -6.17 -17.76 7.29
C SER A 172 -6.86 -17.98 5.96
N LEU A 173 -6.19 -17.57 4.86
CA LEU A 173 -6.59 -17.91 3.49
C LEU A 173 -6.50 -19.43 3.21
N GLU A 174 -5.62 -20.14 3.90
CA GLU A 174 -5.53 -21.61 3.80
C GLU A 174 -6.63 -22.32 4.61
N GLY A 175 -7.31 -21.56 5.49
CA GLY A 175 -8.42 -22.04 6.31
C GLY A 175 -9.70 -22.19 5.50
N SER A 176 -10.59 -23.08 5.96
CA SER A 176 -11.94 -23.15 5.40
C SER A 176 -12.78 -21.94 5.84
N THR A 177 -13.86 -21.66 5.12
CA THR A 177 -14.86 -20.65 5.54
C THR A 177 -15.35 -20.90 6.97
N GLN A 178 -15.60 -22.17 7.31
CA GLN A 178 -16.03 -22.55 8.67
C GLN A 178 -14.96 -22.24 9.71
N TYR A 179 -13.69 -22.58 9.44
CA TYR A 179 -12.59 -22.27 10.35
C TYR A 179 -12.50 -20.78 10.63
N ASN A 180 -12.54 -19.93 9.59
CA ASN A 180 -12.41 -18.48 9.77
C ASN A 180 -13.59 -17.89 10.53
N LEU A 181 -14.82 -18.38 10.31
CA LEU A 181 -16.01 -17.92 11.06
C LEU A 181 -15.98 -18.36 12.53
N GLU A 182 -15.59 -19.61 12.80
CA GLU A 182 -15.46 -20.12 14.17
C GLU A 182 -14.35 -19.38 14.95
N ALA A 183 -13.19 -19.14 14.32
CA ALA A 183 -12.11 -18.37 14.90
C ALA A 183 -12.55 -16.93 15.19
N THR A 184 -13.22 -16.28 14.25
CA THR A 184 -13.74 -14.92 14.41
C THR A 184 -14.76 -14.84 15.54
N SER A 185 -15.72 -15.78 15.57
CA SER A 185 -16.73 -15.88 16.63
C SER A 185 -16.09 -16.06 18.01
N HIS A 186 -15.06 -16.91 18.10
CA HIS A 186 -14.35 -17.16 19.35
C HIS A 186 -13.59 -15.93 19.85
N VAL A 187 -12.84 -15.26 18.97
CA VAL A 187 -11.99 -14.11 19.33
C VAL A 187 -12.83 -12.87 19.67
N LEU A 188 -13.93 -12.65 18.95
CA LEU A 188 -14.84 -11.52 19.19
C LEU A 188 -15.86 -11.80 20.31
N ASP A 189 -15.87 -13.02 20.87
CA ASP A 189 -16.84 -13.49 21.87
C ASP A 189 -18.30 -13.20 21.47
N ARG A 190 -18.61 -13.48 20.20
CA ARG A 190 -19.93 -13.23 19.59
C ARG A 190 -20.39 -14.50 18.86
N PRO A 191 -21.69 -14.82 18.88
CA PRO A 191 -22.19 -15.97 18.12
C PRO A 191 -22.01 -15.73 16.61
N ILE A 192 -21.79 -16.81 15.84
CA ILE A 192 -21.63 -16.73 14.38
C ILE A 192 -22.82 -15.99 13.71
N SER A 193 -24.02 -16.13 14.25
CA SER A 193 -25.24 -15.45 13.78
C SER A 193 -25.19 -13.93 13.85
N ASP A 194 -24.28 -13.38 14.64
CA ASP A 194 -24.11 -11.94 14.79
C ASP A 194 -22.95 -11.43 13.93
N LEU A 195 -22.18 -12.32 13.29
CA LEU A 195 -21.08 -11.94 12.41
C LEU A 195 -21.61 -11.47 11.05
N THR A 196 -20.99 -10.42 10.50
CA THR A 196 -21.27 -9.91 9.16
C THR A 196 -20.03 -10.04 8.27
N VAL A 197 -20.17 -10.81 7.20
CA VAL A 197 -19.14 -10.97 6.17
C VAL A 197 -19.55 -10.19 4.93
N VAL A 198 -18.71 -9.27 4.49
CA VAL A 198 -18.86 -8.60 3.19
C VAL A 198 -18.25 -9.47 2.09
N VAL A 199 -19.00 -9.64 1.00
CA VAL A 199 -18.59 -10.39 -0.19
C VAL A 199 -19.02 -9.63 -1.44
N MET A 200 -18.17 -9.53 -2.46
CA MET A 200 -18.59 -8.94 -3.75
C MET A 200 -19.65 -9.81 -4.42
N ASP A 201 -20.73 -9.20 -4.94
CA ASP A 201 -21.78 -9.89 -5.68
C ASP A 201 -21.29 -10.27 -7.08
N ARG A 202 -20.71 -11.47 -7.19
CA ARG A 202 -20.16 -12.02 -8.44
C ARG A 202 -20.51 -13.50 -8.55
N PRO A 203 -20.72 -14.04 -9.76
CA PRO A 203 -20.99 -15.47 -9.95
C PRO A 203 -19.94 -16.39 -9.32
N ARG A 204 -18.66 -15.96 -9.32
CA ARG A 204 -17.53 -16.68 -8.70
C ARG A 204 -17.63 -16.84 -7.18
N HIS A 205 -18.49 -16.10 -6.50
CA HIS A 205 -18.68 -16.16 -5.05
C HIS A 205 -19.93 -16.92 -4.61
N THR A 206 -20.73 -17.48 -5.54
CA THR A 206 -21.97 -18.21 -5.21
C THR A 206 -21.74 -19.31 -4.16
N ASP A 207 -20.65 -20.08 -4.30
CA ASP A 207 -20.29 -21.14 -3.36
C ASP A 207 -19.75 -20.61 -2.02
N LEU A 208 -19.08 -19.45 -2.02
CA LEU A 208 -18.62 -18.80 -0.81
C LEU A 208 -19.82 -18.28 0.00
N ILE A 209 -20.73 -17.55 -0.65
CA ILE A 209 -21.94 -16.99 -0.06
C ILE A 209 -22.78 -18.12 0.56
N SER A 210 -23.07 -19.17 -0.22
CA SER A 210 -23.85 -20.32 0.25
C SER A 210 -23.23 -21.01 1.47
N ARG A 211 -21.90 -21.08 1.55
CA ARG A 211 -21.19 -21.64 2.71
C ARG A 211 -21.34 -20.74 3.94
N ILE A 212 -21.13 -19.43 3.80
CA ILE A 212 -21.24 -18.48 4.92
C ILE A 212 -22.67 -18.52 5.51
N GLU A 213 -23.68 -18.41 4.64
CA GLU A 213 -25.09 -18.46 5.04
C GLU A 213 -25.46 -19.82 5.65
N GLY A 214 -24.96 -20.93 5.07
CA GLY A 214 -25.20 -22.28 5.58
C GLY A 214 -24.60 -22.55 6.95
N ILE A 215 -23.51 -21.87 7.31
CA ILE A 215 -22.90 -21.91 8.65
C ILE A 215 -23.68 -21.01 9.64
N GLY A 216 -24.36 -19.99 9.11
CA GLY A 216 -25.30 -19.14 9.85
C GLY A 216 -24.83 -17.71 10.10
N ALA A 217 -23.75 -17.26 9.45
CA ALA A 217 -23.32 -15.86 9.51
C ALA A 217 -24.11 -14.99 8.49
N ASN A 218 -24.14 -13.68 8.72
CA ASN A 218 -24.77 -12.74 7.81
C ASN A 218 -23.84 -12.41 6.65
N VAL A 219 -24.38 -12.37 5.43
CA VAL A 219 -23.64 -11.92 4.23
C VAL A 219 -24.17 -10.54 3.80
N ARG A 220 -23.25 -9.59 3.65
CA ARG A 220 -23.52 -8.28 3.03
C ARG A 220 -22.88 -8.25 1.65
N LEU A 221 -23.73 -8.18 0.62
CA LEU A 221 -23.27 -8.11 -0.76
C LEU A 221 -22.94 -6.68 -1.17
N ILE A 222 -21.84 -6.51 -1.89
CA ILE A 222 -21.43 -5.24 -2.51
C ILE A 222 -21.26 -5.38 -4.02
N GLY A 223 -21.60 -4.33 -4.76
CA GLY A 223 -21.38 -4.24 -6.21
C GLY A 223 -19.89 -4.12 -6.51
N ASP A 224 -19.30 -2.97 -6.23
CA ASP A 224 -17.86 -2.72 -6.30
C ASP A 224 -17.34 -2.26 -4.93
N GLY A 225 -16.02 -2.11 -4.77
CA GLY A 225 -15.43 -1.47 -3.58
C GLY A 225 -14.95 -2.41 -2.49
N ASP A 226 -14.04 -3.33 -2.84
CA ASP A 226 -13.49 -4.26 -1.84
C ASP A 226 -12.43 -3.61 -0.94
N ILE A 227 -11.79 -2.51 -1.37
CA ILE A 227 -10.94 -1.67 -0.50
C ILE A 227 -11.77 -1.09 0.65
N ALA A 228 -12.89 -0.45 0.33
CA ALA A 228 -13.79 0.12 1.33
C ALA A 228 -14.28 -0.94 2.33
N ALA A 229 -14.64 -2.12 1.82
CA ALA A 229 -15.09 -3.23 2.65
C ALA A 229 -13.98 -3.80 3.56
N ALA A 230 -12.74 -3.83 3.09
CA ALA A 230 -11.61 -4.26 3.91
C ALA A 230 -11.27 -3.25 5.01
N LEU A 231 -11.32 -1.95 4.70
CA LEU A 231 -11.17 -0.88 5.69
C LEU A 231 -12.29 -0.94 6.73
N ASP A 232 -13.54 -1.11 6.29
CA ASP A 232 -14.69 -1.34 7.17
C ASP A 232 -14.49 -2.59 8.05
N ALA A 233 -13.90 -3.67 7.54
CA ALA A 233 -13.62 -4.88 8.32
C ALA A 233 -12.49 -4.67 9.34
N ALA A 234 -11.54 -3.78 9.07
CA ALA A 234 -10.44 -3.47 9.97
C ALA A 234 -10.85 -2.53 11.11
N ASP A 235 -11.92 -1.73 10.92
CA ASP A 235 -12.43 -0.77 11.89
C ASP A 235 -13.30 -1.46 12.96
N PRO A 236 -12.91 -1.44 14.26
CA PRO A 236 -13.71 -2.03 15.34
C PRO A 236 -15.06 -1.34 15.58
N ASP A 237 -15.27 -0.12 15.09
CA ASP A 237 -16.53 0.61 15.22
C ASP A 237 -17.51 0.34 14.05
N SER A 238 -17.05 -0.40 13.04
CA SER A 238 -17.86 -0.83 11.89
C SER A 238 -18.73 -2.05 12.22
N ASN A 239 -19.80 -2.23 11.43
CA ASN A 239 -20.65 -3.43 11.50
C ASN A 239 -20.17 -4.57 10.58
N THR A 240 -18.97 -4.44 10.00
CA THR A 240 -18.37 -5.46 9.14
C THR A 240 -17.31 -6.20 9.96
N ASP A 241 -17.46 -7.51 10.12
CA ASP A 241 -16.51 -8.33 10.87
C ASP A 241 -15.42 -8.90 9.98
N LEU A 242 -15.78 -9.25 8.73
CA LEU A 242 -14.85 -9.80 7.74
C LEU A 242 -15.18 -9.30 6.33
N LEU A 243 -14.14 -9.13 5.51
CA LEU A 243 -14.23 -9.22 4.04
C LEU A 243 -13.72 -10.60 3.63
N MET A 244 -14.43 -11.30 2.75
CA MET A 244 -13.96 -12.56 2.16
C MET A 244 -14.25 -12.63 0.66
N GLY A 245 -13.33 -13.21 -0.09
CA GLY A 245 -13.53 -13.61 -1.49
C GLY A 245 -12.49 -13.06 -2.44
N ILE A 246 -12.79 -13.11 -3.73
CA ILE A 246 -11.86 -12.85 -4.81
C ILE A 246 -12.12 -11.47 -5.43
N GLY A 247 -11.13 -10.60 -5.28
CA GLY A 247 -11.05 -9.26 -5.85
C GLY A 247 -9.85 -9.10 -6.77
N ALA A 248 -9.60 -7.89 -7.27
CA ALA A 248 -8.41 -7.62 -8.06
C ALA A 248 -7.16 -7.45 -7.15
N ALA A 249 -6.02 -7.92 -7.65
CA ALA A 249 -4.77 -8.02 -6.91
C ALA A 249 -4.13 -6.64 -6.60
N PRO A 250 -4.08 -5.67 -7.53
CA PRO A 250 -3.65 -4.28 -7.27
C PRO A 250 -4.25 -3.66 -6.00
N GLU A 251 -5.57 -3.73 -5.85
CA GLU A 251 -6.36 -3.20 -4.74
C GLU A 251 -6.07 -3.97 -3.45
N GLY A 252 -5.76 -5.26 -3.57
CA GLY A 252 -5.29 -6.08 -2.45
C GLY A 252 -3.91 -5.69 -1.92
N VAL A 253 -3.08 -4.97 -2.69
CA VAL A 253 -1.81 -4.41 -2.21
C VAL A 253 -2.02 -3.07 -1.49
N ILE A 254 -3.04 -2.31 -1.88
CA ILE A 254 -3.43 -1.05 -1.23
C ILE A 254 -4.05 -1.31 0.15
N THR A 255 -4.81 -2.40 0.26
CA THR A 255 -5.49 -2.86 1.47
C THR A 255 -4.54 -3.45 2.51
#